data_AF-A0A7Y8KF81-F1
#
_entry.id   AF-A0A7Y8KF81-F1
#
_cell.length_a   1.000
_cell.length_b   1.000
_cell.length_c   1.000
_cell.angle_alpha   90.00
_cell.angle_beta   90.00
_cell.angle_gamma   90.00
#
_symmetry.space_group_name_H-M   'P 1'
#
loop_
_entity.id
_entity.type
_entity.pdbx_description
1 polymer ?
#
loop_
_entity_poly.entity_id
_entity_poly.type
_entity_poly.pdbx_seq_one_letter_code
_entity_poly.pdbx_strand_id
1 'polypeptide(L)'
;MNIADFSAPPPSPQPLQDPIHTQTATLLKDANLHASRVITWHLAQPVRDTLLIETGDRADVVHVSKRADGQVAICVNGRLYTFPVSAQKDGPPPLLHIKTQGGNDSVKIDSDVRLDVKIEAGDGHDDVQAGGGATWLYGGSGHDTLHLADGTGYAEGNEGDDLIIGGTGSHVMYGNDGNDRLYAGPGTSGKQSYLDGGRGDDRLYAGKGHTVINGGRGNDVMVGHDRTTFYTGLGRDTVFANGGRQHVFGKPGDRFYGAHLSTVVLRTPSRAGAQGLHLVGSAAFRQRVADDLDMLRSSPNGQAMLREMDAAAARNGAPVTIREETAVDDSQYVFGSEELTARQRLGPVDQDDPINGVIRNGRPGSRATQASIAYNRSSLHLTPGDVAPPITSLYHELAHAYNGANGTFLPGITQEGGQGDAPTFVANDERQAVGLPTDAQPFDFDNDPATPATTTNPMPFNENALNAEMGRPLRTRYSGTRGNDK
;
A
#
# COMPACT_ATOMS: atom_id res chain seq x y z
N MET A 1 34.54 -8.10 13.35
CA MET A 1 35.31 -8.96 12.42
C MET A 1 35.13 -8.34 11.04
N ASN A 2 36.21 -7.92 10.36
CA ASN A 2 36.08 -7.41 8.98
C ASN A 2 35.71 -8.60 8.09
N ILE A 3 34.43 -8.68 7.71
CA ILE A 3 33.97 -9.67 6.74
C ILE A 3 34.47 -9.19 5.37
N ALA A 4 34.93 -10.13 4.55
CA ALA A 4 35.64 -9.89 3.31
C ALA A 4 34.90 -8.95 2.35
N ASP A 5 35.70 -8.25 1.57
CA ASP A 5 35.41 -7.25 0.57
C ASP A 5 34.14 -7.52 -0.28
N PHE A 6 33.32 -6.47 -0.45
CA PHE A 6 32.07 -6.45 -1.23
C PHE A 6 32.27 -6.67 -2.74
N SER A 7 33.52 -6.91 -3.16
CA SER A 7 34.00 -7.02 -4.54
C SER A 7 33.71 -8.35 -5.22
N ALA A 8 33.01 -9.30 -4.58
CA ALA A 8 32.62 -10.52 -5.30
C ALA A 8 31.71 -10.10 -6.47
N PRO A 9 32.14 -10.26 -7.74
CA PRO A 9 31.31 -9.90 -8.86
C PRO A 9 30.04 -10.75 -8.82
N PRO A 10 28.88 -10.20 -9.24
CA PRO A 10 27.68 -11.01 -9.39
C PRO A 10 28.03 -12.21 -10.27
N PRO A 11 27.65 -13.43 -9.86
CA PRO A 11 27.93 -14.61 -10.67
C PRO A 11 27.20 -14.48 -12.01
N SER A 12 27.81 -15.05 -13.06
CA SER A 12 27.34 -14.92 -14.43
C SER A 12 25.87 -15.35 -14.56
N PRO A 13 25.04 -14.61 -15.32
CA PRO A 13 23.63 -14.95 -15.50
C PRO A 13 23.50 -16.35 -16.09
N GLN A 14 22.74 -17.22 -15.42
CA GLN A 14 22.26 -18.45 -16.02
C GLN A 14 21.09 -18.13 -16.96
N PRO A 15 20.87 -18.91 -18.04
CA PRO A 15 19.78 -18.67 -18.98
C PRO A 15 18.43 -18.60 -18.24
N LEU A 16 17.80 -17.43 -18.30
CA LEU A 16 16.64 -17.02 -17.52
C LEU A 16 15.37 -17.71 -18.04
N GLN A 17 14.70 -18.50 -17.19
CA GLN A 17 13.38 -19.09 -17.48
C GLN A 17 12.24 -18.29 -16.86
N ASP A 18 12.48 -17.54 -15.77
CA ASP A 18 11.50 -16.69 -15.10
C ASP A 18 11.84 -15.20 -15.28
N PRO A 19 10.82 -14.33 -15.47
CA PRO A 19 11.01 -12.90 -15.62
C PRO A 19 11.54 -12.24 -14.34
N ILE A 20 11.26 -12.82 -13.16
CA ILE A 20 11.79 -12.40 -11.87
C ILE A 20 12.56 -13.57 -11.27
N HIS A 21 13.80 -13.35 -10.83
CA HIS A 21 14.57 -14.35 -10.10
C HIS A 21 15.42 -13.72 -9.01
N THR A 22 15.68 -14.49 -7.95
CA THR A 22 16.42 -14.03 -6.78
C THR A 22 17.67 -14.88 -6.57
N GLN A 23 18.78 -14.22 -6.26
CA GLN A 23 20.02 -14.86 -5.88
C GLN A 23 20.42 -14.49 -4.46
N THR A 24 20.77 -15.50 -3.66
CA THR A 24 21.20 -15.33 -2.27
C THR A 24 22.64 -15.79 -2.08
N ALA A 25 23.47 -14.97 -1.45
CA ALA A 25 24.84 -15.28 -1.07
C ALA A 25 25.03 -15.10 0.44
N THR A 26 25.41 -16.16 1.16
CA THR A 26 25.71 -16.06 2.60
C THR A 26 27.01 -15.28 2.81
N LEU A 27 26.95 -14.25 3.65
CA LEU A 27 28.08 -13.41 4.02
C LEU A 27 28.74 -13.89 5.33
N LEU A 28 27.89 -14.29 6.28
CA LEU A 28 28.30 -14.75 7.59
C LEU A 28 27.21 -15.66 8.17
N LYS A 29 27.63 -16.70 8.88
CA LYS A 29 26.74 -17.48 9.75
C LYS A 29 27.50 -17.84 11.02
N ASP A 30 27.01 -17.36 12.16
CA ASP A 30 27.53 -17.73 13.47
C ASP A 30 26.38 -17.98 14.47
N ALA A 31 26.70 -18.06 15.76
CA ALA A 31 25.71 -18.37 16.80
C ALA A 31 24.74 -17.22 17.11
N ASN A 32 25.01 -16.00 16.65
CA ASN A 32 24.12 -14.85 16.89
C ASN A 32 23.29 -14.50 15.66
N LEU A 33 23.83 -14.67 14.44
CA LEU A 33 23.11 -14.32 13.22
C LEU A 33 23.53 -15.11 11.99
N HIS A 34 22.63 -15.14 11.02
CA HIS A 34 22.90 -15.47 9.62
C HIS A 34 22.72 -14.18 8.79
N ALA A 35 23.79 -13.69 8.19
CA ALA A 35 23.76 -12.56 7.26
C ALA A 35 23.92 -13.06 5.82
N SER A 36 23.05 -12.58 4.94
CA SER A 36 23.07 -12.89 3.51
C SER A 36 22.89 -11.63 2.66
N ARG A 37 23.43 -11.63 1.45
CA ARG A 37 23.09 -10.67 0.41
C ARG A 37 22.09 -11.30 -0.54
N VAL A 38 20.98 -10.61 -0.79
CA VAL A 38 19.90 -11.07 -1.67
C VAL A 38 19.73 -10.07 -2.80
N ILE A 39 19.96 -10.49 -4.05
CA ILE A 39 19.75 -9.65 -5.23
C ILE A 39 18.56 -10.21 -6.01
N THR A 40 17.56 -9.37 -6.23
CA THR A 40 16.42 -9.69 -7.09
C THR A 40 16.61 -9.02 -8.44
N TRP A 41 16.38 -9.80 -9.48
CA TRP A 41 16.52 -9.40 -10.87
C TRP A 41 15.17 -9.49 -11.55
N HIS A 42 14.84 -8.47 -12.33
CA HIS A 42 13.76 -8.53 -13.30
C HIS A 42 14.40 -8.45 -14.68
N LEU A 43 14.21 -9.49 -15.49
CA LEU A 43 15.02 -9.73 -16.68
C LEU A 43 16.52 -9.72 -16.30
N ALA A 44 17.39 -9.18 -17.16
CA ALA A 44 18.82 -9.07 -16.90
C ALA A 44 19.22 -7.80 -16.11
N GLN A 45 18.28 -7.14 -15.42
CA GLN A 45 18.53 -5.93 -14.64
C GLN A 45 18.28 -6.15 -13.14
N PRO A 46 19.20 -5.72 -12.26
CA PRO A 46 19.00 -5.84 -10.82
C PRO A 46 17.97 -4.81 -10.38
N VAL A 47 16.91 -5.26 -9.72
CA VAL A 47 15.81 -4.41 -9.24
C VAL A 47 15.81 -4.24 -7.71
N ARG A 48 16.47 -5.14 -6.97
CA ARG A 48 16.61 -5.02 -5.52
C ARG A 48 17.94 -5.60 -5.04
N ASP A 49 18.61 -4.91 -4.12
CA ASP A 49 19.82 -5.38 -3.43
C ASP A 49 19.56 -5.31 -1.91
N THR A 50 19.63 -6.43 -1.21
CA THR A 50 19.23 -6.53 0.20
C THR A 50 20.33 -7.15 1.04
N LEU A 51 20.70 -6.48 2.13
CA LEU A 51 21.43 -7.07 3.25
C LEU A 51 20.40 -7.68 4.21
N LEU A 52 20.28 -8.99 4.19
CA LEU A 52 19.40 -9.75 5.07
C LEU A 52 20.17 -10.18 6.33
N ILE A 53 19.63 -9.84 7.49
CA ILE A 53 20.12 -10.23 8.82
C ILE A 53 19.02 -11.06 9.49
N GLU A 54 19.32 -12.31 9.78
CA GLU A 54 18.41 -13.23 10.47
C GLU A 54 19.01 -13.62 11.82
N THR A 55 18.26 -13.43 12.90
CA THR A 55 18.58 -13.99 14.22
C THR A 55 17.69 -15.22 14.49
N GLY A 56 17.56 -15.70 15.72
CA GLY A 56 16.90 -17.00 15.99
C GLY A 56 15.80 -16.88 17.05
N ASP A 57 15.19 -18.00 17.45
CA ASP A 57 14.02 -18.04 18.36
C ASP A 57 14.26 -17.61 19.83
N ARG A 58 15.33 -16.87 20.12
CA ARG A 58 15.60 -16.35 21.46
C ARG A 58 15.53 -14.83 21.39
N ALA A 59 15.12 -14.21 22.49
CA ALA A 59 15.25 -12.77 22.68
C ALA A 59 16.64 -12.25 22.26
N ASP A 60 16.64 -11.40 21.25
CA ASP A 60 17.79 -10.84 20.59
C ASP A 60 17.82 -9.31 20.75
N VAL A 61 19.02 -8.77 20.96
CA VAL A 61 19.25 -7.31 21.02
C VAL A 61 20.06 -6.91 19.81
N VAL A 62 19.43 -6.16 18.90
CA VAL A 62 20.01 -5.66 17.65
C VAL A 62 20.13 -4.14 17.70
N HIS A 63 21.33 -3.62 17.54
CA HIS A 63 21.57 -2.17 17.41
C HIS A 63 22.30 -1.85 16.11
N VAL A 64 21.69 -1.03 15.26
CA VAL A 64 22.23 -0.58 13.98
C VAL A 64 22.66 0.88 14.09
N SER A 65 23.92 1.16 13.75
CA SER A 65 24.52 2.49 13.83
C SER A 65 25.33 2.83 12.58
N LYS A 66 25.43 4.12 12.28
CA LYS A 66 26.26 4.63 11.19
C LYS A 66 27.71 4.79 11.65
N ARG A 67 28.66 4.36 10.82
CA ARG A 67 30.10 4.55 11.08
C ARG A 67 30.65 5.77 10.32
N ALA A 68 31.74 6.32 10.85
CA ALA A 68 32.42 7.47 10.25
C ALA A 68 33.02 7.19 8.85
N ASP A 69 33.27 5.91 8.53
CA ASP A 69 33.75 5.45 7.22
C ASP A 69 32.60 5.21 6.21
N GLY A 70 31.36 5.54 6.58
CA GLY A 70 30.17 5.36 5.75
C GLY A 70 29.59 3.94 5.77
N GLN A 71 30.20 3.00 6.51
CA GLN A 71 29.65 1.65 6.68
C GLN A 71 28.55 1.62 7.75
N VAL A 72 27.82 0.51 7.80
CA VAL A 72 26.86 0.24 8.88
C VAL A 72 27.46 -0.77 9.86
N ALA A 73 27.35 -0.42 11.14
CA ALA A 73 27.66 -1.28 12.26
C ALA A 73 26.36 -1.91 12.78
N ILE A 74 26.34 -3.24 12.88
CA ILE A 74 25.22 -4.00 13.45
C ILE A 74 25.76 -4.75 14.65
N CYS A 75 25.29 -4.41 15.84
CA CYS A 75 25.59 -5.10 17.08
C CYS A 75 24.45 -6.08 17.39
N VAL A 76 24.73 -7.38 17.44
CA VAL A 76 23.74 -8.40 17.82
C VAL A 76 24.22 -9.07 19.09
N ASN A 77 23.43 -9.01 20.15
CA ASN A 77 23.73 -9.61 21.47
C ASN A 77 25.11 -9.20 22.01
N GLY A 78 25.50 -7.94 21.81
CA GLY A 78 26.78 -7.37 22.24
C GLY A 78 27.96 -7.66 21.29
N ARG A 79 27.76 -8.43 20.21
CA ARG A 79 28.79 -8.70 19.21
C ARG A 79 28.64 -7.77 18.02
N LEU A 80 29.72 -7.05 17.70
CA LEU A 80 29.75 -6.07 16.61
C LEU A 80 30.13 -6.70 15.26
N TYR A 81 29.28 -6.45 14.27
CA TYR A 81 29.43 -6.79 12.86
C TYR A 81 29.47 -5.50 12.03
N THR A 82 30.24 -5.51 10.95
CA THR A 82 30.43 -4.33 10.10
C THR A 82 30.22 -4.75 8.66
N PHE A 83 29.26 -4.12 8.01
CA PHE A 83 28.91 -4.40 6.63
C PHE A 83 29.14 -3.13 5.81
N PRO A 84 29.94 -3.20 4.73
CA PRO A 84 29.93 -2.17 3.71
C PRO A 84 28.51 -1.99 3.17
N VAL A 85 28.02 -0.76 3.10
CA VAL A 85 26.75 -0.47 2.43
C VAL A 85 27.05 0.56 1.35
N SER A 86 27.73 0.12 0.29
CA SER A 86 27.97 0.98 -0.87
C SER A 86 26.79 0.87 -1.82
N ALA A 87 26.22 2.00 -2.22
CA ALA A 87 25.40 2.04 -3.42
C ALA A 87 26.23 1.48 -4.58
N GLN A 88 25.73 0.47 -5.30
CA GLN A 88 26.30 0.17 -6.61
C GLN A 88 26.15 1.43 -7.44
N LYS A 89 27.23 1.87 -8.10
CA LYS A 89 27.23 3.11 -8.90
C LYS A 89 26.10 3.14 -9.93
N ASP A 90 25.66 1.96 -10.39
CA ASP A 90 24.62 1.73 -11.39
C ASP A 90 23.55 0.71 -10.92
N GLY A 91 23.37 0.49 -9.61
CA GLY A 91 22.43 -0.51 -9.06
C GLY A 91 21.40 0.09 -8.07
N PRO A 92 20.36 -0.67 -7.69
CA PRO A 92 19.32 -0.19 -6.78
C PRO A 92 19.92 0.17 -5.40
N PRO A 93 19.31 1.11 -4.66
CA PRO A 93 19.76 1.42 -3.30
C PRO A 93 19.66 0.17 -2.41
N PRO A 94 20.62 -0.06 -1.51
CA PRO A 94 20.63 -1.23 -0.66
C PRO A 94 19.54 -1.13 0.42
N LEU A 95 18.73 -2.18 0.55
CA LEU A 95 17.78 -2.40 1.64
C LEU A 95 18.45 -3.16 2.77
N LEU A 96 18.26 -2.74 4.02
CA LEU A 96 18.57 -3.57 5.19
C LEU A 96 17.30 -4.32 5.64
N HIS A 97 17.30 -5.64 5.55
CA HIS A 97 16.20 -6.48 6.02
C HIS A 97 16.64 -7.22 7.29
N ILE A 98 15.94 -7.01 8.40
CA ILE A 98 16.17 -7.70 9.67
C ILE A 98 14.98 -8.62 9.94
N LYS A 99 15.26 -9.87 10.32
CA LYS A 99 14.27 -10.85 10.77
C LYS A 99 14.72 -11.44 12.09
N THR A 100 13.96 -11.27 13.17
CA THR A 100 14.37 -11.77 14.49
C THR A 100 13.74 -13.09 14.92
N GLN A 101 12.76 -13.57 14.15
CA GLN A 101 12.11 -14.89 14.30
C GLN A 101 11.25 -15.00 15.56
N GLY A 102 11.83 -15.16 16.75
CA GLY A 102 11.02 -15.27 17.95
C GLY A 102 11.78 -15.03 19.24
N GLY A 103 11.03 -14.89 20.34
CA GLY A 103 11.51 -14.30 21.58
C GLY A 103 11.20 -12.81 21.62
N ASN A 104 11.33 -12.19 22.80
CA ASN A 104 11.07 -10.76 22.95
C ASN A 104 12.31 -9.98 22.53
N ASP A 105 12.28 -9.43 21.34
CA ASP A 105 13.41 -8.81 20.68
C ASP A 105 13.46 -7.31 20.91
N SER A 106 14.66 -6.74 20.85
CA SER A 106 14.88 -5.30 20.86
C SER A 106 15.72 -4.90 19.66
N VAL A 107 15.10 -4.23 18.70
CA VAL A 107 15.77 -3.77 17.47
C VAL A 107 15.78 -2.25 17.45
N LYS A 108 16.96 -1.66 17.59
CA LYS A 108 17.15 -0.21 17.53
C LYS A 108 18.02 0.17 16.36
N ILE A 109 17.54 1.10 15.53
CA ILE A 109 18.31 1.72 14.47
C ILE A 109 18.49 3.20 14.81
N ASP A 110 19.74 3.67 14.84
CA ASP A 110 20.03 5.07 15.14
C ASP A 110 19.37 6.00 14.12
N SER A 111 18.88 7.15 14.60
CA SER A 111 18.10 8.06 13.76
C SER A 111 18.88 8.55 12.54
N ASP A 112 20.19 8.72 12.62
CA ASP A 112 21.04 9.18 11.51
C ASP A 112 21.36 8.09 10.46
N VAL A 113 20.90 6.85 10.68
CA VAL A 113 20.88 5.80 9.66
C VAL A 113 19.72 6.07 8.70
N ARG A 114 20.04 6.40 7.46
CA ARG A 114 19.07 6.74 6.39
C ARG A 114 18.88 5.63 5.36
N LEU A 115 19.27 4.40 5.70
CA LEU A 115 19.01 3.24 4.84
C LEU A 115 17.51 2.94 4.84
N ASP A 116 17.03 2.44 3.71
CA ASP A 116 15.73 1.80 3.68
C ASP A 116 15.80 0.50 4.49
N VAL A 117 14.80 0.26 5.32
CA VAL A 117 14.78 -0.86 6.26
C VAL A 117 13.48 -1.64 6.18
N LYS A 118 13.58 -2.96 6.23
CA LYS A 118 12.46 -3.86 6.50
C LYS A 118 12.78 -4.63 7.77
N ILE A 119 11.85 -4.68 8.73
CA ILE A 119 12.02 -5.41 9.98
C ILE A 119 10.80 -6.31 10.18
N GLU A 120 11.04 -7.61 10.34
CA GLU A 120 10.04 -8.60 10.76
C GLU A 120 10.47 -9.11 12.13
N ALA A 121 9.78 -8.69 13.20
CA ALA A 121 10.20 -9.02 14.56
C ALA A 121 9.82 -10.47 14.94
N GLY A 122 8.63 -10.91 14.55
CA GLY A 122 8.24 -12.31 14.61
C GLY A 122 7.42 -12.63 15.85
N ASP A 123 7.68 -13.76 16.51
CA ASP A 123 6.91 -14.18 17.68
C ASP A 123 7.51 -13.62 18.97
N GLY A 124 6.85 -12.71 19.68
CA GLY A 124 7.47 -12.07 20.84
C GLY A 124 6.66 -10.94 21.44
N HIS A 125 7.28 -10.19 22.34
CA HIS A 125 6.80 -8.86 22.70
C HIS A 125 7.96 -7.93 22.39
N ASP A 126 7.95 -7.40 21.19
CA ASP A 126 9.12 -6.83 20.55
C ASP A 126 9.13 -5.31 20.68
N ASP A 127 10.32 -4.74 20.89
CA ASP A 127 10.54 -3.29 20.92
C ASP A 127 11.41 -2.91 19.71
N VAL A 128 10.78 -2.26 18.73
CA VAL A 128 11.42 -1.94 17.46
C VAL A 128 11.42 -0.42 17.25
N GLN A 129 12.61 0.15 17.12
CA GLN A 129 12.83 1.54 16.73
C GLN A 129 13.56 1.62 15.39
N ALA A 130 12.90 2.19 14.38
CA ALA A 130 13.47 2.42 13.06
C ALA A 130 14.36 3.66 12.98
N GLY A 131 15.20 3.70 11.95
CA GLY A 131 16.02 4.84 11.57
C GLY A 131 15.24 5.79 10.64
N GLY A 132 15.93 6.76 10.04
CA GLY A 132 15.26 7.81 9.25
C GLY A 132 15.14 7.57 7.75
N GLY A 133 15.47 6.37 7.25
CA GLY A 133 15.19 5.99 5.87
C GLY A 133 13.75 5.47 5.68
N ALA A 134 13.40 5.04 4.47
CA ALA A 134 12.09 4.45 4.26
C ALA A 134 11.97 3.13 5.03
N THR A 135 10.86 2.92 5.73
CA THR A 135 10.76 1.85 6.73
C THR A 135 9.53 0.98 6.51
N TRP A 136 9.69 -0.35 6.62
CA TRP A 136 8.60 -1.31 6.73
C TRP A 136 8.78 -2.14 8.02
N LEU A 137 7.88 -1.98 8.98
CA LEU A 137 7.87 -2.73 10.24
C LEU A 137 6.71 -3.71 10.28
N TYR A 138 6.99 -4.92 10.74
CA TYR A 138 6.00 -5.94 11.06
C TYR A 138 6.32 -6.45 12.46
N GLY A 139 5.41 -6.26 13.42
CA GLY A 139 5.53 -6.77 14.79
C GLY A 139 5.52 -8.29 14.77
N GLY A 140 4.34 -8.86 14.56
CA GLY A 140 4.19 -10.30 14.38
C GLY A 140 3.22 -10.84 15.42
N SER A 141 3.61 -11.87 16.15
CA SER A 141 2.75 -12.39 17.21
C SER A 141 3.14 -11.79 18.55
N GLY A 142 2.18 -11.18 19.25
CA GLY A 142 2.31 -10.68 20.61
C GLY A 142 2.17 -9.16 20.72
N HIS A 143 2.47 -8.59 21.90
CA HIS A 143 2.26 -7.18 22.20
C HIS A 143 3.51 -6.38 21.87
N ASP A 144 3.55 -5.82 20.67
CA ASP A 144 4.73 -5.17 20.11
C ASP A 144 4.68 -3.65 20.29
N THR A 145 5.85 -3.03 20.36
CA THR A 145 6.04 -1.59 20.38
C THR A 145 6.87 -1.18 19.18
N LEU A 146 6.22 -0.52 18.21
CA LEU A 146 6.79 -0.17 16.92
C LEU A 146 6.93 1.34 16.79
N HIS A 147 8.17 1.83 16.70
CA HIS A 147 8.49 3.23 16.52
C HIS A 147 9.03 3.49 15.11
N LEU A 148 8.20 4.16 14.31
CA LEU A 148 8.62 4.82 13.08
C LEU A 148 9.28 6.17 13.42
N ALA A 149 10.19 6.65 12.56
CA ALA A 149 11.02 7.83 12.81
C ALA A 149 10.65 9.03 11.91
N ASP A 150 11.64 9.65 11.24
CA ASP A 150 11.45 10.85 10.42
C ASP A 150 11.32 10.59 8.91
N GLY A 151 11.66 9.38 8.45
CA GLY A 151 11.46 8.93 7.06
C GLY A 151 10.00 8.61 6.72
N THR A 152 9.71 8.18 5.49
CA THR A 152 8.39 7.59 5.18
C THR A 152 8.32 6.16 5.70
N GLY A 153 7.19 5.72 6.24
CA GLY A 153 7.12 4.36 6.76
C GLY A 153 5.76 3.67 6.68
N TYR A 154 5.84 2.35 6.73
CA TYR A 154 4.76 1.39 6.82
C TYR A 154 4.94 0.58 8.10
N ALA A 155 3.89 0.40 8.90
CA ALA A 155 3.91 -0.50 10.04
C ALA A 155 2.63 -1.33 10.14
N GLU A 156 2.80 -2.60 10.51
CA GLU A 156 1.74 -3.53 10.91
C GLU A 156 2.09 -4.09 12.29
N GLY A 157 1.16 -3.95 13.24
CA GLY A 157 1.25 -4.62 14.54
C GLY A 157 1.16 -6.13 14.38
N ASN A 158 0.10 -6.58 13.71
CA ASN A 158 -0.28 -7.97 13.42
C ASN A 158 -1.14 -8.59 14.53
N GLU A 159 -0.69 -9.61 15.25
CA GLU A 159 -1.52 -10.26 16.27
C GLU A 159 -1.12 -9.76 17.65
N GLY A 160 -2.04 -9.18 18.43
CA GLY A 160 -1.79 -8.74 19.79
C GLY A 160 -2.16 -7.26 19.99
N ASP A 161 -2.29 -6.84 21.25
CA ASP A 161 -2.50 -5.43 21.59
C ASP A 161 -1.18 -4.64 21.41
N ASP A 162 -1.05 -3.92 20.30
CA ASP A 162 0.18 -3.26 19.87
C ASP A 162 0.21 -1.75 20.17
N LEU A 163 1.42 -1.20 20.24
CA LEU A 163 1.69 0.23 20.27
C LEU A 163 2.50 0.65 19.05
N ILE A 164 1.90 1.45 18.17
CA ILE A 164 2.56 1.96 16.97
C ILE A 164 2.66 3.48 17.03
N ILE A 165 3.88 4.01 16.91
CA ILE A 165 4.19 5.44 16.98
C ILE A 165 4.85 5.87 15.68
N GLY A 166 4.20 6.78 14.96
CA GLY A 166 4.62 7.28 13.66
C GLY A 166 5.89 8.13 13.68
N GLY A 167 6.14 8.94 14.70
CA GLY A 167 7.27 9.89 14.67
C GLY A 167 6.96 11.14 13.85
N THR A 168 7.95 11.71 13.14
CA THR A 168 7.81 13.01 12.43
C THR A 168 7.54 12.88 10.93
N GLY A 169 7.76 11.70 10.33
CA GLY A 169 7.56 11.46 8.91
C GLY A 169 6.09 11.20 8.54
N SER A 170 5.83 10.93 7.26
CA SER A 170 4.51 10.53 6.77
C SER A 170 4.41 9.00 6.77
N HIS A 171 3.38 8.44 7.42
CA HIS A 171 3.31 7.01 7.71
C HIS A 171 1.95 6.39 7.46
N VAL A 172 1.97 5.10 7.12
CA VAL A 172 0.81 4.23 7.05
C VAL A 172 0.95 3.19 8.16
N MET A 173 -0.04 3.07 9.04
CA MET A 173 0.01 2.22 10.23
C MET A 173 -1.28 1.41 10.36
N TYR A 174 -1.13 0.12 10.59
CA TYR A 174 -2.21 -0.84 10.83
C TYR A 174 -1.97 -1.54 12.16
N GLY A 175 -2.95 -1.49 13.06
CA GLY A 175 -2.95 -2.30 14.29
C GLY A 175 -3.10 -3.78 13.96
N ASN A 176 -4.14 -4.10 13.18
CA ASN A 176 -4.58 -5.43 12.79
C ASN A 176 -5.37 -6.11 13.92
N ASP A 177 -5.01 -7.29 14.39
CA ASP A 177 -5.84 -8.06 15.34
C ASP A 177 -5.39 -7.75 16.78
N GLY A 178 -6.15 -6.97 17.54
CA GLY A 178 -5.77 -6.56 18.90
C GLY A 178 -6.46 -5.28 19.35
N ASN A 179 -6.30 -4.89 20.62
CA ASN A 179 -6.74 -3.58 21.11
C ASN A 179 -5.56 -2.60 21.06
N ASP A 180 -5.40 -1.98 19.91
CA ASP A 180 -4.17 -1.30 19.53
C ASP A 180 -4.16 0.17 19.92
N ARG A 181 -2.96 0.73 19.96
CA ARG A 181 -2.72 2.16 20.18
C ARG A 181 -1.85 2.72 19.08
N LEU A 182 -2.45 3.55 18.22
CA LEU A 182 -1.77 4.14 17.07
C LEU A 182 -1.63 5.66 17.25
N TYR A 183 -0.41 6.17 17.12
CA TYR A 183 -0.11 7.61 17.20
C TYR A 183 0.53 8.08 15.90
N ALA A 184 -0.15 8.94 15.13
CA ALA A 184 0.45 9.55 13.94
C ALA A 184 1.71 10.38 14.28
N GLY A 185 1.74 11.01 15.46
CA GLY A 185 2.91 11.72 15.97
C GLY A 185 3.05 13.17 15.48
N PRO A 186 4.14 13.86 15.90
CA PRO A 186 4.44 15.23 15.47
C PRO A 186 4.82 15.30 13.99
N GLY A 187 5.17 16.48 13.50
CA GLY A 187 5.63 16.66 12.12
C GLY A 187 5.32 18.03 11.55
N THR A 188 5.52 18.18 10.25
CA THR A 188 5.20 19.41 9.51
C THR A 188 3.70 19.49 9.21
N SER A 189 3.22 20.66 8.80
CA SER A 189 1.84 20.82 8.33
C SER A 189 1.54 20.08 7.03
N GLY A 190 2.57 19.64 6.29
CA GLY A 190 2.45 18.85 5.07
C GLY A 190 2.46 17.34 5.29
N LYS A 191 2.69 16.89 6.52
CA LYS A 191 2.68 15.46 6.88
C LYS A 191 1.34 14.82 6.55
N GLN A 192 1.38 13.62 5.99
CA GLN A 192 0.22 12.78 5.72
C GLN A 192 0.35 11.50 6.55
N SER A 193 -0.72 11.05 7.19
CA SER A 193 -0.71 9.78 7.91
C SER A 193 -2.02 9.03 7.71
N TYR A 194 -1.92 7.71 7.64
CA TYR A 194 -3.06 6.80 7.58
C TYR A 194 -2.97 5.84 8.76
N LEU A 195 -4.02 5.77 9.57
CA LEU A 195 -4.13 4.87 10.72
C LEU A 195 -5.35 3.96 10.53
N ASP A 196 -5.16 2.67 10.73
CA ASP A 196 -6.24 1.67 10.79
C ASP A 196 -6.11 0.88 12.07
N GLY A 197 -7.20 0.77 12.83
CA GLY A 197 -7.23 -0.05 14.04
C GLY A 197 -7.20 -1.53 13.70
N GLY A 198 -8.03 -1.95 12.74
CA GLY A 198 -8.23 -3.35 12.42
C GLY A 198 -9.36 -3.95 13.26
N ARG A 199 -9.09 -5.01 14.02
CA ARG A 199 -10.05 -5.69 14.89
C ARG A 199 -9.69 -5.51 16.35
N GLY A 200 -10.60 -4.95 17.13
CA GLY A 200 -10.50 -4.82 18.57
C GLY A 200 -10.99 -3.45 19.01
N ASP A 201 -10.95 -3.16 20.30
CA ASP A 201 -11.35 -1.84 20.81
C ASP A 201 -10.13 -0.89 20.79
N ASP A 202 -9.94 -0.20 19.67
CA ASP A 202 -8.69 0.51 19.35
C ASP A 202 -8.66 1.96 19.86
N ARG A 203 -7.43 2.51 19.97
CA ARG A 203 -7.21 3.93 20.29
C ARG A 203 -6.30 4.58 19.26
N LEU A 204 -6.86 5.47 18.46
CA LEU A 204 -6.17 6.10 17.34
C LEU A 204 -6.05 7.61 17.54
N TYR A 205 -4.83 8.14 17.46
CA TYR A 205 -4.51 9.54 17.72
C TYR A 205 -3.89 10.18 16.48
N ALA A 206 -4.63 11.13 15.89
CA ALA A 206 -4.13 11.97 14.81
C ALA A 206 -2.95 12.85 15.27
N GLY A 207 -2.20 13.34 14.28
CA GLY A 207 -0.96 14.08 14.49
C GLY A 207 -0.95 15.42 13.75
N LYS A 208 0.25 15.96 13.58
CA LYS A 208 0.47 17.15 12.75
C LYS A 208 0.21 16.86 11.27
N GLY A 209 -0.30 17.87 10.57
CA GLY A 209 -0.64 17.78 9.15
C GLY A 209 -2.04 17.20 8.93
N HIS A 210 -2.14 16.21 8.04
CA HIS A 210 -3.39 15.54 7.73
C HIS A 210 -3.33 14.06 8.08
N THR A 211 -4.34 13.57 8.79
CA THR A 211 -4.47 12.15 9.16
C THR A 211 -5.80 11.58 8.66
N VAL A 212 -5.76 10.42 8.01
CA VAL A 212 -6.94 9.58 7.78
C VAL A 212 -6.94 8.50 8.86
N ILE A 213 -8.07 8.32 9.54
CA ILE A 213 -8.24 7.33 10.61
C ILE A 213 -9.41 6.42 10.24
N ASN A 214 -9.18 5.11 10.24
CA ASN A 214 -10.21 4.08 10.24
C ASN A 214 -10.21 3.37 11.60
N GLY A 215 -11.35 3.35 12.29
CA GLY A 215 -11.52 2.60 13.54
C GLY A 215 -11.44 1.10 13.31
N GLY A 216 -12.01 0.61 12.19
CA GLY A 216 -12.06 -0.81 11.91
C GLY A 216 -13.27 -1.47 12.56
N ARG A 217 -13.05 -2.54 13.34
CA ARG A 217 -14.09 -3.28 14.03
C ARG A 217 -13.86 -3.22 15.53
N GLY A 218 -14.86 -2.76 16.26
CA GLY A 218 -14.82 -2.77 17.73
C GLY A 218 -15.43 -1.48 18.24
N ASN A 219 -15.21 -1.15 19.49
CA ASN A 219 -15.68 0.12 20.05
C ASN A 219 -14.48 1.06 20.15
N ASP A 220 -14.23 1.78 19.08
CA ASP A 220 -12.98 2.49 18.91
C ASP A 220 -13.02 3.89 19.53
N VAL A 221 -11.85 4.38 19.93
CA VAL A 221 -11.66 5.76 20.36
C VAL A 221 -10.71 6.46 19.40
N MET A 222 -11.22 7.43 18.68
CA MET A 222 -10.45 8.20 17.70
C MET A 222 -10.34 9.67 18.13
N VAL A 223 -9.12 10.22 18.11
CA VAL A 223 -8.84 11.59 18.54
C VAL A 223 -8.21 12.38 17.40
N GLY A 224 -8.88 13.45 17.00
CA GLY A 224 -8.39 14.40 16.00
C GLY A 224 -7.34 15.37 16.55
N HIS A 225 -6.57 15.97 15.64
CA HIS A 225 -5.58 17.00 15.97
C HIS A 225 -5.62 18.17 14.98
N ASP A 226 -4.88 18.10 13.86
CA ASP A 226 -4.89 19.11 12.80
C ASP A 226 -6.04 18.80 11.81
N ARG A 227 -5.79 18.50 10.53
CA ARG A 227 -6.84 18.04 9.62
C ARG A 227 -7.00 16.53 9.79
N THR A 228 -8.21 16.04 9.98
CA THR A 228 -8.49 14.61 10.18
C THR A 228 -9.78 14.18 9.49
N THR A 229 -9.68 13.07 8.75
CA THR A 229 -10.82 12.36 8.18
C THR A 229 -11.00 11.06 8.95
N PHE A 230 -12.19 10.83 9.49
CA PHE A 230 -12.51 9.65 10.28
C PHE A 230 -13.48 8.74 9.53
N TYR A 231 -13.21 7.44 9.55
CA TYR A 231 -14.15 6.37 9.24
C TYR A 231 -14.33 5.58 10.52
N THR A 232 -15.53 5.61 11.11
CA THR A 232 -15.69 5.03 12.46
C THR A 232 -15.73 3.51 12.46
N GLY A 233 -16.02 2.88 11.32
CA GLY A 233 -16.03 1.43 11.23
C GLY A 233 -17.29 0.80 11.81
N LEU A 234 -17.17 -0.45 12.26
CA LEU A 234 -18.22 -1.24 12.91
C LEU A 234 -18.09 -1.12 14.43
N GLY A 235 -19.22 -1.24 15.15
CA GLY A 235 -19.27 -1.27 16.62
C GLY A 235 -19.97 -0.05 17.24
N ARG A 236 -19.43 0.57 18.30
CA ARG A 236 -19.97 1.80 18.90
C ARG A 236 -18.85 2.74 19.28
N ASP A 237 -18.62 3.72 18.43
CA ASP A 237 -17.34 4.40 18.42
C ASP A 237 -17.44 5.76 19.09
N THR A 238 -16.30 6.24 19.56
CA THR A 238 -16.18 7.56 20.16
C THR A 238 -15.14 8.37 19.39
N VAL A 239 -15.59 9.47 18.80
CA VAL A 239 -14.73 10.41 18.08
C VAL A 239 -14.62 11.71 18.87
N PHE A 240 -13.39 12.09 19.21
CA PHE A 240 -13.04 13.42 19.68
C PHE A 240 -12.52 14.24 18.49
N ALA A 241 -13.42 14.91 17.78
CA ALA A 241 -13.11 15.73 16.60
C ALA A 241 -12.50 17.08 17.01
N ASN A 242 -11.39 17.02 17.75
CA ASN A 242 -10.66 18.19 18.23
C ASN A 242 -9.95 18.89 17.06
N GLY A 243 -9.76 20.20 17.19
CA GLY A 243 -9.13 21.06 16.17
C GLY A 243 -10.05 21.33 14.98
N GLY A 244 -10.11 22.56 14.49
CA GLY A 244 -10.65 22.92 13.17
C GLY A 244 -11.97 22.29 12.69
N ARG A 245 -12.09 22.15 11.37
CA ARG A 245 -13.19 21.47 10.68
C ARG A 245 -12.72 20.08 10.29
N GLN A 246 -13.32 19.04 10.89
CA GLN A 246 -13.02 17.64 10.60
C GLN A 246 -14.03 17.04 9.65
N HIS A 247 -13.69 15.92 9.03
CA HIS A 247 -14.62 15.11 8.23
C HIS A 247 -14.84 13.77 8.93
N VAL A 248 -16.08 13.44 9.26
CA VAL A 248 -16.42 12.23 10.02
C VAL A 248 -17.46 11.41 9.26
N PHE A 249 -17.06 10.24 8.78
CA PHE A 249 -17.94 9.19 8.28
C PHE A 249 -18.27 8.26 9.45
N GLY A 250 -19.36 8.57 10.14
CA GLY A 250 -19.80 7.86 11.34
C GLY A 250 -21.05 7.03 11.11
N LYS A 251 -21.54 6.30 12.11
CA LYS A 251 -22.83 5.60 12.04
C LYS A 251 -23.76 5.95 13.21
N PRO A 252 -25.08 5.66 13.07
CA PRO A 252 -26.00 5.77 14.20
C PRO A 252 -25.52 4.91 15.38
N GLY A 253 -25.42 5.51 16.57
CA GLY A 253 -24.94 4.85 17.78
C GLY A 253 -23.56 5.34 18.24
N ASP A 254 -22.80 6.01 17.38
CA ASP A 254 -21.51 6.60 17.70
C ASP A 254 -21.66 7.90 18.51
N ARG A 255 -20.58 8.26 19.21
CA ARG A 255 -20.50 9.47 20.03
C ARG A 255 -19.48 10.42 19.43
N PHE A 256 -19.91 11.65 19.14
CA PHE A 256 -19.06 12.69 18.57
C PHE A 256 -18.91 13.85 19.56
N TYR A 257 -17.68 14.12 19.99
CA TYR A 257 -17.31 15.26 20.83
C TYR A 257 -16.53 16.27 20.00
N GLY A 258 -16.75 17.57 20.23
CA GLY A 258 -16.03 18.64 19.52
C GLY A 258 -16.45 18.85 18.05
N ALA A 259 -17.33 18.01 17.50
CA ALA A 259 -17.68 17.99 16.07
C ALA A 259 -18.57 19.15 15.55
N HIS A 260 -18.85 20.17 16.36
CA HIS A 260 -19.77 21.28 16.03
C HIS A 260 -19.39 22.11 14.79
N LEU A 261 -18.11 22.12 14.40
CA LEU A 261 -17.62 22.76 13.16
C LEU A 261 -17.28 21.76 12.05
N SER A 262 -17.46 20.48 12.33
CA SER A 262 -17.06 19.37 11.47
C SER A 262 -18.23 18.91 10.60
N THR A 263 -17.90 18.33 9.45
CA THR A 263 -18.88 17.63 8.61
C THR A 263 -19.03 16.21 9.15
N VAL A 264 -20.24 15.85 9.59
CA VAL A 264 -20.57 14.48 10.02
C VAL A 264 -21.54 13.87 9.02
N VAL A 265 -21.08 12.84 8.32
CA VAL A 265 -21.88 12.05 7.38
C VAL A 265 -22.20 10.73 8.07
N LEU A 266 -23.47 10.53 8.43
CA LEU A 266 -23.90 9.27 9.02
C LEU A 266 -24.16 8.24 7.93
N ARG A 267 -23.45 7.12 7.99
CA ARG A 267 -23.55 5.98 7.08
C ARG A 267 -23.44 4.69 7.87
N THR A 268 -24.41 3.80 7.71
CA THR A 268 -24.30 2.45 8.26
C THR A 268 -23.35 1.63 7.38
N PRO A 269 -22.30 1.00 7.95
CA PRO A 269 -21.47 0.06 7.21
C PRO A 269 -22.33 -1.04 6.57
N SER A 270 -21.93 -1.50 5.38
CA SER A 270 -22.73 -2.44 4.58
C SER A 270 -22.00 -3.77 4.37
N ARG A 271 -22.71 -4.77 3.84
CA ARG A 271 -22.09 -6.03 3.36
C ARG A 271 -21.67 -5.98 1.88
N ALA A 272 -21.50 -4.78 1.32
CA ALA A 272 -21.10 -4.62 -0.08
C ALA A 272 -19.74 -5.29 -0.35
N GLY A 273 -19.59 -5.81 -1.57
CA GLY A 273 -18.41 -6.54 -2.04
C GLY A 273 -18.33 -7.98 -1.55
N ALA A 274 -19.30 -8.47 -0.78
CA ALA A 274 -19.27 -9.82 -0.21
C ALA A 274 -19.47 -10.92 -1.27
N GLN A 275 -20.03 -10.59 -2.44
CA GLN A 275 -20.21 -11.51 -3.56
C GLN A 275 -19.33 -11.14 -4.75
N GLY A 276 -18.96 -9.86 -4.85
CA GLY A 276 -18.20 -9.30 -5.96
C GLY A 276 -16.70 -9.62 -5.94
N LEU A 277 -16.16 -9.98 -4.78
CA LEU A 277 -14.71 -10.12 -4.57
C LEU A 277 -14.37 -11.48 -3.96
N HIS A 278 -13.28 -12.09 -4.44
CA HIS A 278 -12.75 -13.35 -3.93
C HIS A 278 -11.26 -13.20 -3.58
N LEU A 279 -10.89 -13.44 -2.32
CA LEU A 279 -9.52 -13.25 -1.84
C LEU A 279 -8.72 -14.56 -1.89
N VAL A 280 -7.51 -14.52 -2.47
CA VAL A 280 -6.58 -15.66 -2.55
C VAL A 280 -5.20 -15.22 -2.09
N GLY A 281 -4.68 -15.87 -1.05
CA GLY A 281 -3.39 -15.54 -0.45
C GLY A 281 -3.24 -16.12 0.95
N SER A 282 -2.20 -15.71 1.67
CA SER A 282 -1.92 -16.04 3.06
C SER A 282 -3.05 -15.58 4.01
N ALA A 283 -3.06 -16.09 5.24
CA ALA A 283 -4.02 -15.65 6.25
C ALA A 283 -3.84 -14.16 6.58
N ALA A 284 -2.61 -13.71 6.79
CA ALA A 284 -2.26 -12.32 7.03
C ALA A 284 -2.71 -11.41 5.88
N PHE A 285 -2.48 -11.81 4.63
CA PHE A 285 -2.96 -11.08 3.46
C PHE A 285 -4.48 -10.93 3.45
N ARG A 286 -5.22 -12.04 3.63
CA ARG A 286 -6.68 -11.99 3.63
C ARG A 286 -7.22 -11.13 4.77
N GLN A 287 -6.58 -11.15 5.94
CA GLN A 287 -6.96 -10.31 7.05
C GLN A 287 -6.77 -8.83 6.71
N ARG A 288 -5.56 -8.46 6.27
CA ARG A 288 -5.23 -7.07 5.97
C ARG A 288 -6.12 -6.49 4.85
N VAL A 289 -6.40 -7.28 3.82
CA VAL A 289 -7.36 -6.89 2.76
C VAL A 289 -8.79 -6.77 3.32
N ALA A 290 -9.17 -7.60 4.29
CA ALA A 290 -10.49 -7.47 4.92
C ALA A 290 -10.64 -6.14 5.67
N ASP A 291 -9.58 -5.65 6.32
CA ASP A 291 -9.57 -4.36 7.00
C ASP A 291 -9.73 -3.20 6.00
N ASP A 292 -9.03 -3.24 4.85
CA ASP A 292 -9.23 -2.28 3.76
C ASP A 292 -10.68 -2.29 3.23
N LEU A 293 -11.26 -3.49 3.06
CA LEU A 293 -12.64 -3.62 2.62
C LEU A 293 -13.64 -3.13 3.68
N ASP A 294 -13.33 -3.24 4.97
CA ASP A 294 -14.17 -2.72 6.06
C ASP A 294 -14.11 -1.18 6.13
N MET A 295 -12.95 -0.57 5.84
CA MET A 295 -12.84 0.87 5.58
C MET A 295 -13.75 1.27 4.41
N LEU A 296 -13.64 0.60 3.26
CA LEU A 296 -14.46 0.90 2.08
C LEU A 296 -15.96 0.70 2.35
N ARG A 297 -16.34 -0.27 3.19
CA ARG A 297 -17.73 -0.46 3.63
C ARG A 297 -18.22 0.66 4.54
N SER A 298 -17.33 1.42 5.17
CA SER A 298 -17.65 2.60 5.99
C SER A 298 -17.62 3.90 5.19
N SER A 299 -17.03 3.87 4.00
CA SER A 299 -16.95 4.95 3.01
C SER A 299 -18.20 5.03 2.10
N PRO A 300 -18.80 6.21 1.84
CA PRO A 300 -19.82 6.37 0.81
C PRO A 300 -19.38 5.92 -0.59
N ASN A 301 -18.20 6.37 -1.04
CA ASN A 301 -17.63 6.02 -2.33
C ASN A 301 -17.25 4.53 -2.40
N GLY A 302 -16.58 4.02 -1.38
CA GLY A 302 -16.24 2.60 -1.22
C GLY A 302 -17.48 1.70 -1.26
N GLN A 303 -18.55 2.06 -0.57
CA GLN A 303 -19.78 1.29 -0.62
C GLN A 303 -20.41 1.26 -2.02
N ALA A 304 -20.32 2.34 -2.79
CA ALA A 304 -20.83 2.37 -4.16
C ALA A 304 -19.99 1.51 -5.09
N MET A 305 -18.65 1.63 -5.01
CA MET A 305 -17.71 0.76 -5.73
C MET A 305 -17.98 -0.73 -5.43
N LEU A 306 -18.02 -1.10 -4.15
CA LEU A 306 -18.23 -2.48 -3.73
C LEU A 306 -19.61 -3.04 -4.11
N ARG A 307 -20.66 -2.19 -4.14
CA ARG A 307 -21.98 -2.61 -4.65
C ARG A 307 -21.95 -2.88 -6.15
N GLU A 308 -21.22 -2.08 -6.92
CA GLU A 308 -21.04 -2.38 -8.34
C GLU A 308 -20.22 -3.65 -8.55
N MET A 309 -19.23 -3.95 -7.70
CA MET A 309 -18.52 -5.24 -7.77
C MET A 309 -19.49 -6.42 -7.52
N ASP A 310 -20.39 -6.33 -6.55
CA ASP A 310 -21.43 -7.35 -6.34
C ASP A 310 -22.36 -7.47 -7.56
N ALA A 311 -22.84 -6.34 -8.10
CA ALA A 311 -23.74 -6.31 -9.25
C ALA A 311 -23.06 -6.86 -10.52
N ALA A 312 -21.80 -6.51 -10.74
CA ALA A 312 -20.95 -7.01 -11.80
C ALA A 312 -20.77 -8.53 -11.73
N ALA A 313 -20.49 -9.07 -10.54
CA ALA A 313 -20.34 -10.50 -10.37
C ALA A 313 -21.64 -11.26 -10.66
N ALA A 314 -22.79 -10.74 -10.20
CA ALA A 314 -24.09 -11.31 -10.53
C ALA A 314 -24.40 -11.24 -12.02
N ARG A 315 -24.03 -10.14 -12.68
CA ARG A 315 -24.27 -9.88 -14.12
C ARG A 315 -23.36 -10.71 -15.03
N ASN A 316 -22.10 -10.89 -14.66
CA ASN A 316 -21.07 -11.53 -15.49
C ASN A 316 -20.83 -13.00 -15.10
N GLY A 317 -21.37 -13.46 -13.96
CA GLY A 317 -21.27 -14.84 -13.50
C GLY A 317 -19.97 -15.17 -12.76
N ALA A 318 -19.13 -14.18 -12.44
CA ALA A 318 -17.87 -14.39 -11.73
C ALA A 318 -17.44 -13.16 -10.93
N PRO A 319 -16.89 -13.33 -9.70
CA PRO A 319 -16.28 -12.25 -8.94
C PRO A 319 -14.91 -11.87 -9.48
N VAL A 320 -14.42 -10.69 -9.08
CA VAL A 320 -13.02 -10.30 -9.26
C VAL A 320 -12.17 -11.01 -8.22
N THR A 321 -11.09 -11.66 -8.64
CA THR A 321 -10.18 -12.32 -7.70
C THR A 321 -9.07 -11.37 -7.26
N ILE A 322 -8.98 -11.05 -5.97
CA ILE A 322 -7.84 -10.30 -5.40
C ILE A 322 -6.82 -11.33 -4.90
N ARG A 323 -5.60 -11.28 -5.44
CA ARG A 323 -4.52 -12.23 -5.20
C ARG A 323 -3.35 -11.53 -4.50
N GLU A 324 -2.73 -12.21 -3.55
CA GLU A 324 -1.52 -11.73 -2.89
C GLU A 324 -0.36 -11.56 -3.88
N GLU A 325 0.27 -10.39 -3.85
CA GLU A 325 1.48 -10.06 -4.62
C GLU A 325 2.58 -9.59 -3.65
N THR A 326 3.76 -10.22 -3.74
CA THR A 326 4.90 -9.97 -2.84
C THR A 326 6.23 -9.80 -3.57
N ALA A 327 6.27 -10.12 -4.87
CA ALA A 327 7.47 -10.11 -5.70
C ALA A 327 7.75 -8.73 -6.31
N VAL A 328 6.70 -7.97 -6.64
CA VAL A 328 6.82 -6.60 -7.16
C VAL A 328 6.24 -5.58 -6.19
N ASP A 329 6.85 -4.40 -6.13
CA ASP A 329 6.36 -3.26 -5.35
C ASP A 329 5.29 -2.48 -6.14
N ASP A 330 4.25 -3.20 -6.56
CA ASP A 330 3.12 -2.63 -7.28
C ASP A 330 1.86 -3.48 -7.11
N SER A 331 0.71 -2.93 -7.47
CA SER A 331 -0.54 -3.66 -7.63
C SER A 331 -1.01 -3.57 -9.08
N GLN A 332 -1.68 -4.60 -9.58
CA GLN A 332 -2.05 -4.65 -10.99
C GLN A 332 -3.37 -5.39 -11.22
N TYR A 333 -4.27 -4.75 -11.93
CA TYR A 333 -5.44 -5.36 -12.52
C TYR A 333 -5.11 -6.11 -13.82
N VAL A 334 -5.70 -7.28 -13.99
CA VAL A 334 -5.60 -8.10 -15.19
C VAL A 334 -7.00 -8.39 -15.71
N PHE A 335 -7.29 -7.90 -16.91
CA PHE A 335 -8.50 -8.26 -17.64
C PHE A 335 -8.43 -9.73 -18.08
N GLY A 336 -9.53 -10.46 -17.87
CA GLY A 336 -9.67 -11.83 -18.33
C GLY A 336 -11.11 -12.16 -18.67
N SER A 337 -11.31 -12.84 -19.80
CA SER A 337 -12.59 -13.40 -20.20
C SER A 337 -12.39 -14.76 -20.86
N GLU A 338 -13.43 -15.60 -20.82
CA GLU A 338 -13.42 -16.89 -21.53
C GLU A 338 -13.22 -16.70 -23.04
N GLU A 339 -13.82 -15.65 -23.61
CA GLU A 339 -13.70 -15.28 -25.01
C GLU A 339 -12.26 -14.91 -25.38
N LEU A 340 -11.63 -14.03 -24.59
CA LEU A 340 -10.23 -13.62 -24.80
C LEU A 340 -9.29 -14.82 -24.72
N THR A 341 -9.47 -15.66 -23.71
CA THR A 341 -8.67 -16.88 -23.52
C THR A 341 -8.78 -17.80 -24.74
N ALA A 342 -9.99 -17.99 -25.27
CA ALA A 342 -10.20 -18.79 -26.48
C ALA A 342 -9.53 -18.16 -27.71
N ARG A 343 -9.62 -16.83 -27.86
CA ARG A 343 -9.05 -16.09 -28.99
C ARG A 343 -7.52 -16.05 -28.98
N GLN A 344 -6.90 -15.93 -27.81
CA GLN A 344 -5.44 -15.91 -27.66
C GLN A 344 -4.78 -17.25 -28.05
N ARG A 345 -5.49 -18.38 -27.89
CA ARG A 345 -5.03 -19.70 -28.38
C ARG A 345 -4.89 -19.76 -29.90
N LEU A 346 -5.55 -18.84 -30.62
CA LEU A 346 -5.52 -18.75 -32.08
C LEU A 346 -4.47 -17.75 -32.58
N GLY A 347 -3.85 -16.98 -31.70
CA GLY A 347 -2.84 -15.97 -32.02
C GLY A 347 -3.01 -14.66 -31.26
N PRO A 348 -2.11 -13.67 -31.46
CA PRO A 348 -2.15 -12.41 -30.73
C PRO A 348 -3.44 -11.62 -30.98
N VAL A 349 -3.75 -10.75 -30.02
CA VAL A 349 -4.91 -9.85 -30.01
C VAL A 349 -4.36 -8.44 -29.83
N ASP A 350 -4.88 -7.50 -30.62
CA ASP A 350 -4.53 -6.08 -30.50
C ASP A 350 -5.02 -5.55 -29.15
N GLN A 351 -4.25 -4.68 -28.49
CA GLN A 351 -4.60 -4.14 -27.18
C GLN A 351 -5.96 -3.42 -27.20
N ASP A 352 -6.25 -2.66 -28.26
CA ASP A 352 -7.50 -1.91 -28.42
C ASP A 352 -8.65 -2.75 -29.01
N ASP A 353 -8.47 -4.07 -29.14
CA ASP A 353 -9.54 -4.96 -29.59
C ASP A 353 -10.67 -5.02 -28.55
N PRO A 354 -11.95 -4.91 -28.95
CA PRO A 354 -13.10 -5.00 -28.03
C PRO A 354 -13.11 -6.25 -27.15
N ILE A 355 -12.47 -7.35 -27.58
CA ILE A 355 -12.37 -8.57 -26.77
C ILE A 355 -11.57 -8.38 -25.46
N ASN A 356 -10.75 -7.32 -25.36
CA ASN A 356 -10.07 -6.89 -24.14
C ASN A 356 -10.93 -5.96 -23.25
N GLY A 357 -12.22 -5.79 -23.58
CA GLY A 357 -13.12 -4.90 -22.86
C GLY A 357 -12.98 -3.42 -23.22
N VAL A 358 -12.37 -3.13 -24.37
CA VAL A 358 -12.15 -1.77 -24.89
C VAL A 358 -13.37 -1.29 -25.67
N ILE A 359 -13.75 -0.03 -25.46
CA ILE A 359 -14.85 0.63 -26.17
C ILE A 359 -14.49 0.78 -27.65
N ARG A 360 -15.42 0.41 -28.52
CA ARG A 360 -15.26 0.63 -29.97
C ARG A 360 -16.55 1.09 -30.60
N ASN A 361 -16.47 2.19 -31.37
CA ASN A 361 -17.61 2.79 -32.06
C ASN A 361 -18.80 3.09 -31.11
N GLY A 362 -18.51 3.60 -29.91
CA GLY A 362 -19.52 3.96 -28.91
C GLY A 362 -20.25 2.76 -28.30
N ARG A 363 -19.68 1.55 -28.40
CA ARG A 363 -20.24 0.34 -27.77
C ARG A 363 -19.23 -0.26 -26.80
N PRO A 364 -19.69 -0.80 -25.66
CA PRO A 364 -18.85 -1.59 -24.77
C PRO A 364 -18.22 -2.78 -25.49
N GLY A 365 -17.00 -3.14 -25.08
CA GLY A 365 -16.32 -4.37 -25.44
C GLY A 365 -16.80 -5.58 -24.61
N SER A 366 -16.04 -6.66 -24.67
CA SER A 366 -16.30 -7.87 -23.89
C SER A 366 -16.17 -7.60 -22.40
N ARG A 367 -17.00 -8.29 -21.61
CA ARG A 367 -16.98 -8.16 -20.15
C ARG A 367 -16.05 -9.19 -19.55
N ALA A 368 -15.37 -8.79 -18.48
CA ALA A 368 -14.51 -9.69 -17.74
C ALA A 368 -15.34 -10.78 -17.02
N THR A 369 -14.89 -12.02 -17.16
CA THR A 369 -15.41 -13.20 -16.42
C THR A 369 -14.31 -13.93 -15.65
N GLN A 370 -13.06 -13.48 -15.78
CA GLN A 370 -11.87 -14.05 -15.16
C GLN A 370 -10.92 -12.94 -14.68
N ALA A 371 -11.48 -11.80 -14.27
CA ALA A 371 -10.71 -10.66 -13.78
C ALA A 371 -9.94 -10.99 -12.49
N SER A 372 -8.73 -10.46 -12.38
CA SER A 372 -7.96 -10.52 -11.14
C SER A 372 -7.21 -9.23 -10.85
N ILE A 373 -6.98 -8.97 -9.56
CA ILE A 373 -6.12 -7.92 -9.05
C ILE A 373 -4.98 -8.61 -8.30
N ALA A 374 -3.74 -8.45 -8.75
CA ALA A 374 -2.55 -8.75 -7.96
C ALA A 374 -2.32 -7.56 -7.00
N TYR A 375 -2.37 -7.80 -5.69
CA TYR A 375 -2.37 -6.73 -4.69
C TYR A 375 -1.20 -6.86 -3.74
N ASN A 376 -0.32 -5.85 -3.75
CA ASN A 376 0.74 -5.72 -2.76
C ASN A 376 0.27 -4.77 -1.64
N ARG A 377 -0.16 -5.38 -0.53
CA ARG A 377 -0.71 -4.69 0.65
C ARG A 377 0.27 -3.77 1.38
N SER A 378 1.57 -3.85 1.09
CA SER A 378 2.63 -3.07 1.75
C SER A 378 3.28 -2.04 0.84
N SER A 379 2.84 -1.97 -0.43
CA SER A 379 3.38 -1.03 -1.39
C SER A 379 2.94 0.39 -1.04
N LEU A 380 3.92 1.28 -0.93
CA LEU A 380 3.69 2.70 -0.69
C LEU A 380 3.90 3.45 -2.00
N HIS A 381 2.82 3.95 -2.60
CA HIS A 381 2.96 4.82 -3.76
C HIS A 381 3.36 6.22 -3.29
N LEU A 382 4.62 6.59 -3.54
CA LEU A 382 5.17 7.88 -3.17
C LEU A 382 4.89 8.90 -4.27
N THR A 383 4.04 9.87 -3.97
CA THR A 383 3.89 11.07 -4.80
C THR A 383 4.55 12.26 -4.11
N PRO A 384 5.06 13.27 -4.85
CA PRO A 384 5.68 14.44 -4.21
C PRO A 384 4.75 15.08 -3.17
N GLY A 385 5.12 14.98 -1.90
CA GLY A 385 4.36 15.54 -0.77
C GLY A 385 3.18 14.70 -0.26
N ASP A 386 3.01 13.46 -0.74
CA ASP A 386 1.91 12.59 -0.30
C ASP A 386 2.28 11.09 -0.35
N VAL A 387 1.98 10.38 0.74
CA VAL A 387 2.22 8.94 0.89
C VAL A 387 0.86 8.26 0.74
N ALA A 388 0.67 7.54 -0.38
CA ALA A 388 -0.57 6.83 -0.62
C ALA A 388 -0.63 5.54 0.19
N PRO A 389 -1.66 5.37 1.04
CA PRO A 389 -1.88 4.10 1.70
C PRO A 389 -2.26 3.04 0.66
N PRO A 390 -1.91 1.77 0.88
CA PRO A 390 -2.20 0.65 -0.03
C PRO A 390 -3.65 0.57 -0.50
N ILE A 391 -4.61 1.02 0.31
CA ILE A 391 -6.03 1.07 -0.04
C ILE A 391 -6.32 2.00 -1.24
N THR A 392 -5.50 3.01 -1.47
CA THR A 392 -5.61 3.89 -2.65
C THR A 392 -5.28 3.13 -3.92
N SER A 393 -4.20 2.33 -3.90
CA SER A 393 -3.85 1.44 -5.01
C SER A 393 -4.91 0.36 -5.21
N LEU A 394 -5.44 -0.23 -4.13
CA LEU A 394 -6.55 -1.18 -4.25
C LEU A 394 -7.78 -0.54 -4.92
N TYR A 395 -8.13 0.69 -4.55
CA TYR A 395 -9.26 1.40 -5.15
C TYR A 395 -9.02 1.76 -6.63
N HIS A 396 -7.77 2.06 -6.99
CA HIS A 396 -7.35 2.22 -8.37
C HIS A 396 -7.60 0.94 -9.18
N GLU A 397 -7.14 -0.22 -8.68
CA GLU A 397 -7.36 -1.49 -9.36
C GLU A 397 -8.85 -1.90 -9.39
N LEU A 398 -9.64 -1.48 -8.40
CA LEU A 398 -11.11 -1.64 -8.44
C LEU A 398 -11.76 -0.75 -9.51
N ALA A 399 -11.19 0.41 -9.84
CA ALA A 399 -11.65 1.23 -10.97
C ALA A 399 -11.39 0.55 -12.31
N HIS A 400 -10.22 -0.09 -12.48
CA HIS A 400 -9.96 -0.97 -13.63
C HIS A 400 -10.94 -2.16 -13.66
N ALA A 401 -11.22 -2.77 -12.52
CA ALA A 401 -12.20 -3.85 -12.42
C ALA A 401 -13.62 -3.41 -12.79
N TYR A 402 -14.02 -2.19 -12.41
CA TYR A 402 -15.26 -1.57 -12.87
C TYR A 402 -15.30 -1.47 -14.40
N ASN A 403 -14.21 -1.06 -15.03
CA ASN A 403 -14.14 -0.96 -16.49
C ASN A 403 -14.18 -2.32 -17.17
N GLY A 404 -13.39 -3.28 -16.70
CA GLY A 404 -13.41 -4.64 -17.25
C GLY A 404 -14.76 -5.33 -17.07
N ALA A 405 -15.43 -5.13 -15.93
CA ALA A 405 -16.76 -5.69 -15.67
C ALA A 405 -17.85 -5.13 -16.59
N ASN A 406 -17.66 -3.92 -17.12
CA ASN A 406 -18.62 -3.24 -17.98
C ASN A 406 -18.21 -3.23 -19.46
N GLY A 407 -16.96 -3.61 -19.78
CA GLY A 407 -16.40 -3.52 -21.13
C GLY A 407 -16.17 -2.07 -21.56
N THR A 408 -15.77 -1.21 -20.64
CA THR A 408 -15.72 0.24 -20.83
C THR A 408 -14.32 0.84 -20.74
N PHE A 409 -13.27 0.11 -21.09
CA PHE A 409 -11.93 0.71 -21.17
C PHE A 409 -11.87 1.70 -22.34
N LEU A 410 -11.33 2.90 -22.08
CA LEU A 410 -11.09 3.89 -23.12
C LEU A 410 -9.85 3.50 -23.95
N PRO A 411 -9.94 3.45 -25.30
CA PRO A 411 -8.83 3.03 -26.15
C PRO A 411 -7.71 4.07 -26.23
N GLY A 412 -6.50 3.61 -26.55
CA GLY A 412 -5.37 4.47 -26.92
C GLY A 412 -4.62 5.12 -25.75
N ILE A 413 -3.87 6.19 -26.07
CA ILE A 413 -2.97 6.90 -25.16
C ILE A 413 -3.27 8.40 -25.19
N THR A 414 -3.00 9.09 -24.08
CA THR A 414 -3.06 10.55 -23.96
C THR A 414 -1.68 11.07 -23.60
N GLN A 415 -1.30 12.19 -24.19
CA GLN A 415 -0.06 12.87 -23.82
C GLN A 415 -0.22 13.63 -22.50
N GLU A 416 0.70 13.40 -21.57
CA GLU A 416 0.81 14.11 -20.31
C GLU A 416 2.10 14.95 -20.27
N GLY A 417 2.00 16.23 -19.90
CA GLY A 417 3.13 17.17 -19.82
C GLY A 417 3.56 17.81 -21.16
N GLY A 418 4.19 19.00 -21.06
CA GLY A 418 4.69 19.73 -22.23
C GLY A 418 4.89 21.25 -22.06
N GLN A 419 5.83 21.67 -21.21
CA GLN A 419 6.66 22.85 -21.45
C GLN A 419 7.98 22.71 -20.67
N GLY A 420 9.03 22.20 -21.34
CA GLY A 420 10.38 22.04 -20.77
C GLY A 420 10.88 20.60 -20.64
N ASP A 421 9.98 19.62 -20.51
CA ASP A 421 10.30 18.18 -20.43
C ASP A 421 9.86 17.42 -21.70
N ALA A 422 10.45 16.25 -21.93
CA ALA A 422 10.03 15.33 -22.99
C ALA A 422 8.57 14.87 -22.76
N PRO A 423 7.74 14.75 -23.82
CA PRO A 423 6.35 14.35 -23.68
C PRO A 423 6.25 12.94 -23.08
N THR A 424 5.41 12.78 -22.07
CA THR A 424 5.06 11.46 -21.52
C THR A 424 3.74 11.01 -22.12
N PHE A 425 3.61 9.74 -22.47
CA PHE A 425 2.37 9.17 -23.00
C PHE A 425 1.86 8.12 -22.02
N VAL A 426 0.58 8.22 -21.68
CA VAL A 426 -0.07 7.37 -20.69
C VAL A 426 -1.27 6.70 -21.33
N ALA A 427 -1.45 5.41 -21.05
CA ALA A 427 -2.62 4.66 -21.49
C ALA A 427 -3.92 5.28 -20.93
N ASN A 428 -4.97 5.27 -21.75
CA ASN A 428 -6.21 5.97 -21.41
C ASN A 428 -6.98 5.28 -20.29
N ASP A 429 -6.88 3.95 -20.17
CA ASP A 429 -7.39 3.16 -19.05
C ASP A 429 -6.79 3.59 -17.70
N GLU A 430 -5.48 3.82 -17.66
CA GLU A 430 -4.78 4.29 -16.46
C GLU A 430 -5.23 5.70 -16.02
N ARG A 431 -5.33 6.63 -16.98
CA ARG A 431 -5.88 7.97 -16.70
C ARG A 431 -7.34 7.90 -16.28
N GLN A 432 -8.12 7.03 -16.93
CA GLN A 432 -9.53 6.79 -16.64
C GLN A 432 -9.73 6.27 -15.21
N ALA A 433 -8.91 5.33 -14.75
CA ALA A 433 -8.91 4.79 -13.40
C ALA A 433 -8.55 5.84 -12.34
N VAL A 434 -7.61 6.75 -12.64
CA VAL A 434 -7.32 7.90 -11.75
C VAL A 434 -8.48 8.89 -11.72
N GLY A 435 -9.21 9.05 -12.83
CA GLY A 435 -10.20 10.11 -13.04
C GLY A 435 -9.61 11.35 -13.70
N LEU A 436 -8.64 11.17 -14.60
CA LEU A 436 -8.00 12.21 -15.39
C LEU A 436 -8.54 12.22 -16.83
N PRO A 437 -8.85 13.39 -17.42
CA PRO A 437 -9.32 13.46 -18.80
C PRO A 437 -8.37 12.80 -19.80
N THR A 438 -8.93 12.19 -20.84
CA THR A 438 -8.20 11.55 -21.95
C THR A 438 -8.56 12.15 -23.31
N ASP A 439 -7.75 11.85 -24.32
CA ASP A 439 -7.96 12.19 -25.73
C ASP A 439 -8.94 11.24 -26.45
N ALA A 440 -9.47 10.23 -25.75
CA ALA A 440 -10.47 9.31 -26.29
C ALA A 440 -11.83 10.02 -26.54
N GLN A 441 -12.67 9.43 -27.38
CA GLN A 441 -14.04 9.91 -27.55
C GLN A 441 -14.83 9.74 -26.24
N PRO A 442 -15.60 10.76 -25.80
CA PRO A 442 -16.43 10.64 -24.61
C PRO A 442 -17.42 9.48 -24.71
N PHE A 443 -17.63 8.78 -23.59
CA PHE A 443 -18.53 7.64 -23.48
C PHE A 443 -19.57 7.85 -22.39
N ASP A 444 -20.79 7.36 -22.64
CA ASP A 444 -21.90 7.35 -21.68
C ASP A 444 -21.82 6.07 -20.84
N PHE A 445 -21.24 6.19 -19.64
CA PHE A 445 -20.88 5.04 -18.79
C PHE A 445 -22.05 4.45 -18.00
N ASP A 446 -23.08 5.24 -17.71
CA ASP A 446 -24.27 4.80 -16.98
C ASP A 446 -25.45 4.52 -17.92
N ASN A 447 -25.31 4.84 -19.22
CA ASN A 447 -26.35 4.71 -20.23
C ASN A 447 -27.62 5.48 -19.81
N ASP A 448 -27.43 6.58 -19.08
CA ASP A 448 -28.46 7.54 -18.74
C ASP A 448 -28.29 8.78 -19.64
N PRO A 449 -29.23 9.04 -20.58
CA PRO A 449 -29.13 10.19 -21.48
C PRO A 449 -29.18 11.55 -20.76
N ALA A 450 -29.52 11.59 -19.47
CA ALA A 450 -29.44 12.80 -18.64
C ALA A 450 -28.01 13.09 -18.16
N THR A 451 -27.11 12.11 -18.18
CA THR A 451 -25.71 12.24 -17.77
C THR A 451 -24.84 12.48 -19.00
N PRO A 452 -24.06 13.58 -19.07
CA PRO A 452 -23.18 13.81 -20.22
C PRO A 452 -22.11 12.72 -20.35
N ALA A 453 -21.85 12.28 -21.57
CA ALA A 453 -20.71 11.41 -21.87
C ALA A 453 -19.39 12.07 -21.43
N THR A 454 -18.46 11.27 -20.90
CA THR A 454 -17.18 11.78 -20.35
C THR A 454 -15.98 10.96 -20.83
N THR A 455 -14.77 11.46 -20.57
CA THR A 455 -13.50 10.77 -20.90
C THR A 455 -12.81 10.21 -19.66
N THR A 456 -13.56 10.01 -18.58
CA THR A 456 -13.12 9.52 -17.27
C THR A 456 -14.18 8.60 -16.68
N ASN A 457 -13.83 7.74 -15.73
CA ASN A 457 -14.87 7.01 -15.00
C ASN A 457 -15.78 7.97 -14.23
N PRO A 458 -17.11 7.74 -14.22
CA PRO A 458 -18.02 8.53 -13.41
C PRO A 458 -17.72 8.34 -11.93
N MET A 459 -17.99 9.36 -11.13
CA MET A 459 -17.86 9.24 -9.67
C MET A 459 -18.87 8.19 -9.15
N PRO A 460 -18.47 7.29 -8.24
CA PRO A 460 -17.21 7.27 -7.51
C PRO A 460 -16.18 6.26 -8.05
N PHE A 461 -16.32 5.79 -9.29
CA PHE A 461 -15.54 4.66 -9.84
C PHE A 461 -14.14 5.04 -10.34
N ASN A 462 -13.46 5.95 -9.63
CA ASN A 462 -12.07 6.37 -9.91
C ASN A 462 -11.30 6.69 -8.62
N GLU A 463 -9.98 6.62 -8.66
CA GLU A 463 -9.08 6.84 -7.53
C GLU A 463 -9.27 8.22 -6.88
N ASN A 464 -9.41 9.27 -7.69
CA ASN A 464 -9.59 10.64 -7.19
C ASN A 464 -10.90 10.80 -6.40
N ALA A 465 -11.91 9.95 -6.61
CA ALA A 465 -13.10 9.92 -5.78
C ALA A 465 -12.77 9.55 -4.34
N LEU A 466 -11.95 8.51 -4.13
CA LEU A 466 -11.53 8.11 -2.79
C LEU A 466 -10.58 9.13 -2.18
N ASN A 467 -9.62 9.66 -2.95
CA ASN A 467 -8.71 10.71 -2.46
C ASN A 467 -9.49 11.97 -2.00
N ALA A 468 -10.47 12.41 -2.79
CA ALA A 468 -11.33 13.54 -2.43
C ALA A 468 -12.10 13.27 -1.12
N GLU A 469 -12.68 12.07 -0.98
CA GLU A 469 -13.43 11.69 0.22
C GLU A 469 -12.54 11.63 1.46
N MET A 470 -11.35 11.05 1.33
CA MET A 470 -10.34 11.02 2.38
C MET A 470 -9.77 12.41 2.71
N GLY A 471 -10.03 13.44 1.89
CA GLY A 471 -9.43 14.77 2.04
C GLY A 471 -7.94 14.82 1.67
N ARG A 472 -7.47 13.84 0.89
CA ARG A 472 -6.09 13.74 0.37
C ARG A 472 -5.94 14.55 -0.92
N PRO A 473 -4.70 14.94 -1.29
CA PRO A 473 -4.44 15.54 -2.59
C PRO A 473 -4.97 14.67 -3.73
N LEU A 474 -5.57 15.29 -4.74
CA LEU A 474 -5.97 14.59 -5.96
C LEU A 474 -4.73 14.38 -6.83
N ARG A 475 -4.63 13.23 -7.49
CA ARG A 475 -3.68 13.06 -8.57
C ARG A 475 -4.11 13.94 -9.73
N THR A 476 -3.22 14.84 -10.15
CA THR A 476 -3.41 15.70 -11.33
C THR A 476 -2.70 15.17 -12.56
N ARG A 477 -1.93 14.09 -12.40
CA ARG A 477 -1.19 13.39 -13.43
C ARG A 477 -1.01 11.93 -13.08
N TYR A 478 -0.85 11.06 -14.06
CA TYR A 478 -0.60 9.64 -13.85
C TYR A 478 0.89 9.39 -13.56
N SER A 479 1.75 9.90 -14.44
CA SER A 479 3.20 9.77 -14.29
C SER A 479 3.71 10.66 -13.15
N GLY A 480 4.24 10.03 -12.10
CA GLY A 480 5.04 10.74 -11.12
C GLY A 480 6.39 11.06 -11.73
N THR A 481 6.81 12.33 -11.75
CA THR A 481 8.25 12.59 -11.72
C THR A 481 8.76 11.93 -10.44
N ARG A 482 9.47 10.80 -10.53
CA ARG A 482 10.41 10.41 -9.48
C ARG A 482 11.35 11.60 -9.35
N GLY A 483 11.08 12.47 -8.39
CA GLY A 483 11.93 13.61 -8.11
C GLY A 483 13.28 13.07 -7.71
N ASN A 484 14.22 13.09 -8.65
CA ASN A 484 15.64 13.14 -8.34
C ASN A 484 15.91 14.52 -7.72
N ASP A 485 15.38 14.76 -6.52
CA ASP A 485 15.91 15.82 -5.67
C ASP A 485 17.10 15.22 -4.94
N LYS A 486 18.27 15.56 -5.48
CA LYS A 486 19.60 15.31 -4.92
C LYS A 486 19.79 15.96 -3.55
#